data_AF-A0A2A5BC25-F1
#
_entry.id   AF-A0A2A5BC25-F1
#
_cell.length_a   1.000
_cell.length_b   1.000
_cell.length_c   1.000
_cell.angle_alpha   90.00
_cell.angle_beta   90.00
_cell.angle_gamma   90.00
#
_symmetry.space_group_name_H-M   'P 1'
#
loop_
_entity.id
_entity.type
_entity.pdbx_description
1 polymer ?
#
loop_
_entity_poly.entity_id
_entity_poly.type
_entity_poly.pdbx_seq_one_letter_code
_entity_poly.pdbx_strand_id
1 'polypeptide(L)'
;MYKIKDFGIFLEKVLKRTNKPSVIGNLAFKEYHNNLPDVEKEVQDIAITLSSMEDGIEFEYSIDELHEIAKRLTEGDITVTRIGFDQKVNLKTSKT
;
A
#
# COMPACT_ATOMS: atom_id res chain seq x y z
N MET A 1 8.67 -3.96 -15.47
CA MET A 1 7.73 -3.12 -14.73
C MET A 1 7.31 -3.85 -13.49
N TYR A 2 7.59 -3.27 -12.34
CA TYR A 2 7.19 -3.73 -11.03
C TYR A 2 5.70 -3.45 -10.86
N LYS A 3 4.91 -4.53 -10.83
CA LYS A 3 3.45 -4.46 -10.93
C LYS A 3 2.82 -4.37 -9.55
N ILE A 4 1.62 -3.82 -9.51
CA ILE A 4 0.77 -3.77 -8.31
C ILE A 4 0.62 -5.14 -7.61
N LYS A 5 0.56 -6.22 -8.40
CA LYS A 5 0.43 -7.59 -7.91
C LYS A 5 1.68 -8.06 -7.16
N ASP A 6 2.86 -7.71 -7.66
CA ASP A 6 4.12 -8.07 -7.02
C ASP A 6 4.26 -7.32 -5.69
N PHE A 7 3.81 -6.06 -5.65
CA PHE A 7 3.74 -5.27 -4.44
C PHE A 7 2.75 -5.84 -3.41
N GLY A 8 1.57 -6.29 -3.84
CA GLY A 8 0.60 -6.97 -2.97
C GLY A 8 1.16 -8.23 -2.32
N ILE A 9 1.87 -9.06 -3.10
CA ILE A 9 2.55 -10.26 -2.59
C ILE A 9 3.66 -9.89 -1.60
N PHE A 10 4.41 -8.83 -1.85
CA PHE A 10 5.40 -8.31 -0.91
C PHE A 10 4.75 -7.89 0.41
N LEU A 11 3.66 -7.11 0.35
CA LEU A 11 2.97 -6.60 1.53
C LEU A 11 2.41 -7.74 2.39
N GLU A 12 1.82 -8.76 1.78
CA GLU A 12 1.37 -10.00 2.45
C GLU A 12 2.52 -10.71 3.21
N LYS A 13 3.73 -10.74 2.63
CA LYS A 13 4.91 -11.33 3.30
C LYS A 13 5.37 -10.50 4.49
N VAL A 14 5.26 -9.18 4.40
CA VAL A 14 5.62 -8.27 5.50
C VAL A 14 4.63 -8.42 6.65
N LEU A 15 3.33 -8.41 6.36
CA LEU A 15 2.27 -8.56 7.38
C LEU A 15 2.35 -9.88 8.15
N LYS A 16 2.79 -10.96 7.50
CA LYS A 16 3.06 -12.25 8.18
C LYS A 16 4.23 -12.22 9.17
N ARG A 17 5.08 -11.19 9.11
CA ARG A 17 6.31 -11.07 9.89
C ARG A 17 6.25 -9.98 10.95
N THR A 18 5.37 -8.99 10.80
CA THR A 18 5.26 -7.86 11.72
C THR A 18 3.86 -7.26 11.71
N ASN A 19 3.40 -6.85 12.89
CA ASN A 19 2.16 -6.11 13.10
C ASN A 19 2.43 -4.66 13.54
N LYS A 20 3.64 -4.15 13.29
CA LYS A 20 4.02 -2.77 13.59
C LYS A 20 3.85 -1.92 12.35
N PRO A 21 2.86 -1.01 12.27
CA PRO A 21 2.60 -0.30 11.02
C PRO A 21 3.73 0.65 10.61
N SER A 22 4.47 1.23 11.56
CA SER A 22 5.73 1.96 11.27
C SER A 22 6.74 1.12 10.47
N VAL A 23 6.95 -0.13 10.89
CA VAL A 23 7.83 -1.08 10.18
C VAL A 23 7.26 -1.43 8.80
N ILE A 24 5.95 -1.61 8.70
CA ILE A 24 5.26 -1.94 7.44
C ILE A 24 5.40 -0.78 6.44
N GLY A 25 5.15 0.46 6.88
CA GLY A 25 5.26 1.67 6.07
C GLY A 25 6.67 1.89 5.54
N ASN A 26 7.69 1.77 6.41
CA ASN A 26 9.08 1.90 6.00
C ASN A 26 9.50 0.81 5.00
N LEU A 27 9.08 -0.43 5.21
CA LEU A 27 9.37 -1.53 4.29
C LEU A 27 8.68 -1.34 2.93
N ALA A 28 7.43 -0.88 2.92
CA ALA A 28 6.69 -0.55 1.69
C ALA A 28 7.41 0.55 0.88
N PHE A 29 7.85 1.61 1.54
CA PHE A 29 8.60 2.70 0.89
C PHE A 29 9.93 2.22 0.33
N LYS A 30 10.68 1.41 1.10
CA LYS A 30 11.96 0.85 0.66
C LYS A 30 11.80 -0.05 -0.56
N GLU A 31 10.77 -0.89 -0.58
CA GLU A 31 10.47 -1.77 -1.72
C GLU A 31 10.16 -0.96 -2.98
N TYR A 32 9.34 0.10 -2.87
CA TYR A 32 9.12 1.05 -3.96
C TYR A 32 10.44 1.68 -4.44
N HIS A 33 11.24 2.22 -3.51
CA HIS A 33 12.48 2.92 -3.84
C HIS A 33 13.49 2.01 -4.56
N ASN A 34 13.55 0.72 -4.21
CA ASN A 34 14.42 -0.26 -4.87
C ASN A 34 14.00 -0.57 -6.33
N ASN A 35 12.74 -0.28 -6.69
CA ASN A 35 12.17 -0.58 -8.01
C ASN A 35 11.88 0.68 -8.85
N LEU A 36 12.37 1.85 -8.41
CA LEU A 36 12.16 3.18 -9.01
C LEU A 36 12.40 3.34 -10.52
N PRO A 37 13.27 2.57 -11.21
CA PRO A 37 13.40 2.72 -12.66
C PRO A 37 12.14 2.31 -13.44
N ASP A 38 11.24 1.52 -12.85
CA ASP A 38 10.23 0.77 -13.59
C ASP A 38 9.03 0.38 -12.71
N VAL A 39 8.49 1.33 -11.93
CA VAL A 39 7.39 1.08 -10.97
C VAL A 39 6.08 1.73 -11.44
N GLU A 40 4.96 0.99 -11.30
CA GLU A 40 3.63 1.54 -11.57
C GLU A 40 3.30 2.69 -10.61
N LYS A 41 2.62 3.72 -11.11
CA LYS A 41 2.28 4.92 -10.32
C LYS A 41 1.40 4.55 -9.11
N GLU A 42 0.54 3.56 -9.25
CA GLU A 42 -0.33 3.05 -8.20
C GLU A 42 0.48 2.44 -7.05
N VAL A 43 1.58 1.74 -7.35
CA VAL A 43 2.50 1.22 -6.32
C VAL A 43 3.17 2.37 -5.56
N GLN A 44 3.56 3.44 -6.28
CA GLN A 44 4.11 4.64 -5.66
C GLN A 44 3.10 5.29 -4.69
N ASP A 45 1.88 5.54 -5.13
CA ASP A 45 0.84 6.20 -4.32
C ASP A 45 0.55 5.42 -3.03
N ILE A 46 0.48 4.09 -3.12
CA ILE A 46 0.25 3.21 -1.95
C ILE A 46 1.47 3.17 -1.03
N ALA A 47 2.68 3.03 -1.58
CA ALA A 47 3.90 3.01 -0.77
C ALA A 47 4.09 4.32 0.03
N ILE A 48 3.78 5.47 -0.59
CA ILE A 48 3.79 6.77 0.09
C ILE A 48 2.72 6.81 1.19
N THR A 49 1.49 6.38 0.88
CA THR A 49 0.40 6.34 1.87
C THR A 49 0.79 5.48 3.08
N LEU A 50 1.32 4.29 2.87
CA LEU A 50 1.78 3.41 3.95
C LEU A 50 2.96 4.01 4.73
N SER A 51 3.87 4.73 4.08
CA SER A 51 4.98 5.40 4.78
C SER A 51 4.51 6.50 5.73
N SER A 52 3.38 7.16 5.43
CA SER A 52 2.81 8.19 6.30
C SER A 52 2.17 7.67 7.59
N MET A 53 2.03 6.34 7.73
CA MET A 53 1.51 5.73 8.96
C MET A 53 2.44 5.92 10.18
N GLU A 54 3.71 6.29 9.99
CA GLU A 54 4.62 6.61 11.10
C GLU A 54 4.25 7.89 11.86
N ASP A 55 3.51 8.82 11.24
CA ASP A 55 3.31 10.17 11.78
C ASP A 55 2.06 10.33 12.69
N GLY A 56 1.32 9.25 13.00
CA GLY A 56 0.29 9.30 14.05
C GLY A 56 -0.80 8.23 13.99
N ILE A 57 -1.22 7.77 15.18
CA ILE A 57 -2.25 6.74 15.40
C ILE A 57 -3.60 7.09 14.75
N GLU A 58 -3.89 8.38 14.57
CA GLU A 58 -5.14 8.85 13.93
C GLU A 58 -5.22 8.52 12.44
N PHE A 59 -4.09 8.28 11.77
CA PHE A 59 -4.01 8.03 10.32
C PHE A 59 -3.53 6.61 9.95
N GLU A 60 -3.23 5.78 10.95
CA GLU A 60 -2.74 4.41 10.79
C GLU A 60 -3.86 3.48 10.29
N TYR A 61 -3.55 2.59 9.33
CA TYR A 61 -4.43 1.47 8.98
C TYR A 61 -4.31 0.38 10.05
N SER A 62 -5.43 -0.22 10.42
CA SER A 62 -5.40 -1.43 11.23
C SER A 62 -4.74 -2.59 10.45
N ILE A 63 -4.26 -3.60 11.18
CA ILE A 63 -3.62 -4.78 10.56
C ILE A 63 -4.59 -5.53 9.65
N ASP A 64 -5.87 -5.61 10.01
CA ASP A 64 -6.90 -6.25 9.19
C ASP A 64 -7.14 -5.47 7.89
N GLU A 65 -7.18 -4.13 7.95
CA GLU A 65 -7.26 -3.29 6.75
C GLU A 65 -6.03 -3.47 5.85
N LEU A 66 -4.83 -3.57 6.43
CA LEU A 66 -3.60 -3.81 5.66
C LEU A 66 -3.61 -5.18 4.97
N HIS A 67 -4.15 -6.22 5.61
CA HIS A 67 -4.35 -7.53 4.98
C HIS A 67 -5.36 -7.47 3.83
N GLU A 68 -6.45 -6.73 3.99
CA GLU A 68 -7.43 -6.53 2.91
C GLU A 68 -6.78 -5.81 1.72
N ILE A 69 -6.04 -4.72 1.98
CA ILE A 69 -5.29 -4.00 0.97
C ILE A 69 -4.32 -4.94 0.25
N ALA A 70 -3.49 -5.69 0.98
CA ALA A 70 -2.51 -6.60 0.38
C ALA A 70 -3.16 -7.69 -0.50
N LYS A 71 -4.30 -8.22 -0.07
CA LYS A 71 -5.09 -9.18 -0.85
C LYS A 71 -5.62 -8.56 -2.14
N ARG A 72 -6.25 -7.38 -2.07
CA ARG A 72 -6.80 -6.67 -3.24
C ARG A 72 -5.71 -6.35 -4.27
N LEU A 73 -4.55 -5.89 -3.80
CA LEU A 73 -3.39 -5.64 -4.66
C LEU A 73 -2.89 -6.92 -5.35
N THR A 74 -2.89 -8.05 -4.64
CA THR A 74 -2.53 -9.36 -5.22
C THR A 74 -3.52 -9.81 -6.31
N GLU A 75 -4.78 -9.40 -6.21
CA GLU A 75 -5.83 -9.63 -7.20
C GLU A 75 -5.77 -8.62 -8.37
N GLY A 76 -4.94 -7.56 -8.25
CA GLY A 76 -4.79 -6.50 -9.24
C GLY A 76 -5.76 -5.33 -9.07
N ASP A 77 -6.48 -5.26 -7.95
CA ASP A 77 -7.33 -4.13 -7.60
C ASP A 77 -6.51 -3.02 -6.93
N ILE A 78 -6.47 -1.85 -7.57
CA ILE A 78 -5.73 -0.67 -7.15
C ILE A 78 -6.50 0.21 -6.17
N THR A 79 -7.74 -0.14 -5.84
CA THR A 79 -8.61 0.70 -5.02
C THR A 79 -8.29 0.49 -3.54
N VAL A 80 -7.60 1.44 -2.91
CA VAL A 80 -7.38 1.46 -1.46
C VAL A 80 -8.46 2.32 -0.81
N THR A 81 -9.42 1.68 -0.15
CA THR A 81 -10.46 2.36 0.65
C THR A 81 -10.10 2.24 2.12
N ARG A 82 -9.97 3.36 2.83
CA ARG A 82 -9.80 3.35 4.29
C ARG A 82 -11.15 3.11 4.95
N ILE A 83 -11.26 2.06 5.78
CA ILE A 83 -12.54 1.69 6.39
C ILE A 83 -12.64 2.44 7.72
N GLY A 84 -13.12 3.67 7.67
CA GLY A 84 -13.29 4.51 8.88
C GLY A 84 -13.31 6.02 8.64
N PHE A 85 -12.92 6.47 7.45
CA PHE A 85 -13.10 7.85 6.99
C PHE A 85 -13.73 7.80 5.61
N ASP A 86 -14.76 8.62 5.36
CA ASP A 86 -15.48 8.73 4.08
C ASP A 86 -14.62 9.41 2.99
N GLN A 87 -13.36 9.00 2.84
CA GLN A 87 -12.50 9.36 1.73
C GLN A 87 -12.23 8.12 0.88
N LYS A 88 -13.07 7.95 -0.14
CA LYS A 88 -12.75 7.08 -1.28
C LYS A 88 -11.66 7.76 -2.10
N VAL A 89 -10.42 7.30 -2.00
CA VAL A 89 -9.39 7.64 -3.00
C VAL A 89 -9.76 6.88 -4.27
N ASN A 90 -10.62 7.51 -5.07
CA ASN A 90 -11.03 6.97 -6.37
C ASN A 90 -9.89 7.28 -7.35
N LEU A 91 -8.96 6.34 -7.52
CA LEU A 91 -7.94 6.38 -8.56
C LEU A 91 -8.61 6.14 -9.92
N LYS A 92 -9.41 7.10 -10.38
CA LYS A 92 -9.88 7.12 -11.75
C LYS A 92 -8.65 7.31 -12.63
N THR A 93 -8.29 6.26 -13.34
CA THR A 93 -7.37 6.29 -14.47
C THR A 93 -7.85 7.37 -15.43
N SER A 94 -7.16 8.52 -15.42
CA SER A 94 -7.31 9.52 -16.47
C SER A 94 -6.74 8.90 -17.74
N LYS A 95 -7.61 8.29 -18.55
CA LYS A 95 -7.36 8.18 -19.98
C LYS A 95 -7.42 9.60 -20.54
N THR A 96 -6.28 10.13 -20.94
CA THR A 96 -6.20 11.13 -22.01
C THR A 96 -5.15 10.65 -22.99
#